data_AF-A0A3M7M9J0-F1
#
_entry.id   AF-A0A3M7M9J0-F1
#
_cell.length_a   1.000
_cell.length_b   1.000
_cell.length_c   1.000
_cell.angle_alpha   90.00
_cell.angle_beta   90.00
_cell.angle_gamma   90.00
#
_symmetry.space_group_name_H-M   'P 1'
#
loop_
_entity.id
_entity.type
_entity.pdbx_description
1 polymer ?
#
loop_
_entity_poly.entity_id
_entity_poly.type
_entity_poly.pdbx_seq_one_letter_code
_entity_poly.pdbx_strand_id
1 'polypeptide(L)'
;MLDALDEVAIKCRQRGVQIIVDAESQKWQQGIDRMALELMRKFNRDDGKAVIYNTYQCYLKGTAAVIEHHLAEAEKDGFTLGIKLVRGAYMFSDDRSLIHDTKEDTDNAYNSVAQGALRQQIGPFGASGPHARPFPSVNLFIASHNRDSVLSANKLHRQRLEAGLPTVPVAYGQLHGMSDEVSFSLLAEKGEDGKAPEVLKCTTWGSMGECFGYLLRRAVENKDAVLRTKNEFAALKKEVKRRIFRG
;
A
#
# COMPACT_ATOMS: atom_id res chain seq x y z
N MET A 1 -22.07 -2.53 14.55
CA MET A 1 -20.97 -2.23 13.60
C MET A 1 -19.98 -3.37 13.53
N LEU A 2 -19.38 -3.81 14.65
CA LEU A 2 -18.45 -4.93 14.66
C LEU A 2 -19.07 -6.24 14.14
N ASP A 3 -20.32 -6.55 14.50
CA ASP A 3 -20.99 -7.76 14.00
C ASP A 3 -21.14 -7.77 12.47
N ALA A 4 -21.44 -6.60 11.88
CA ALA A 4 -21.54 -6.46 10.43
C ALA A 4 -20.18 -6.62 9.75
N LEU A 5 -19.11 -6.09 10.35
CA LEU A 5 -17.75 -6.26 9.85
C LEU A 5 -17.29 -7.72 9.95
N ASP A 6 -17.62 -8.41 11.04
CA ASP A 6 -17.37 -9.85 11.20
C ASP A 6 -18.13 -10.66 10.13
N GLU A 7 -19.41 -10.36 9.90
CA GLU A 7 -20.21 -11.05 8.86
C GLU A 7 -19.60 -10.88 7.45
N VAL A 8 -19.17 -9.66 7.11
CA VAL A 8 -18.49 -9.36 5.85
C VAL A 8 -17.16 -10.11 5.77
N ALA A 9 -16.35 -10.08 6.83
CA ALA A 9 -15.05 -10.75 6.89
C ALA A 9 -15.17 -12.27 6.74
N ILE A 10 -16.18 -12.90 7.35
CA ILE A 10 -16.48 -14.32 7.19
C ILE A 10 -16.77 -14.64 5.71
N LYS A 11 -17.67 -13.88 5.08
CA LYS A 11 -18.04 -14.10 3.66
C LYS A 11 -16.85 -13.87 2.72
N CYS A 12 -16.05 -12.83 2.96
CA CYS A 12 -14.85 -12.54 2.18
C CYS A 12 -13.82 -13.65 2.31
N ARG A 13 -13.53 -14.10 3.54
CA ARG A 13 -12.61 -15.22 3.80
C ARG A 13 -13.05 -16.50 3.09
N GLN A 14 -14.33 -16.88 3.19
CA GLN A 14 -14.87 -18.07 2.51
C GLN A 14 -14.73 -18.02 0.98
N ARG A 15 -14.68 -16.82 0.40
CA ARG A 15 -14.55 -16.59 -1.05
C ARG A 15 -13.12 -16.27 -1.50
N GLY A 16 -12.15 -16.27 -0.57
CA GLY A 16 -10.78 -15.86 -0.88
C GLY A 16 -10.66 -14.39 -1.29
N VAL A 17 -11.56 -13.53 -0.82
CA VAL A 17 -11.57 -12.08 -1.10
C VAL A 17 -10.87 -11.35 0.05
N GLN A 18 -9.97 -10.43 -0.29
CA GLN A 18 -9.31 -9.57 0.68
C GLN A 18 -10.14 -8.32 0.98
N ILE A 19 -10.07 -7.84 2.22
CA ILE A 19 -10.68 -6.60 2.70
C ILE A 19 -9.56 -5.62 2.99
N ILE A 20 -9.67 -4.42 2.41
CA ILE A 20 -8.76 -3.32 2.65
C ILE A 20 -9.52 -2.26 3.44
N VAL A 21 -9.15 -2.06 4.70
CA VAL A 21 -9.69 -1.01 5.55
C VAL A 21 -9.02 0.30 5.16
N ASP A 22 -9.81 1.26 4.68
CA ASP A 22 -9.30 2.57 4.30
C ASP A 22 -8.94 3.43 5.51
N ALA A 23 -7.89 4.24 5.33
CA ALA A 23 -7.53 5.26 6.28
C ALA A 23 -8.38 6.51 6.04
N GLU A 24 -8.70 7.22 7.12
CA GLU A 24 -9.47 8.45 7.10
C GLU A 24 -8.67 9.59 7.77
N SER A 25 -9.31 10.71 8.06
CA SER A 25 -8.71 11.80 8.84
C SER A 25 -8.12 11.30 10.15
N GLN A 26 -7.01 11.92 10.59
CA GLN A 26 -6.32 11.66 11.86
C GLN A 26 -7.28 11.51 13.06
N LYS A 27 -8.41 12.24 13.06
CA LYS A 27 -9.44 12.22 14.11
C LYS A 27 -10.03 10.82 14.35
N TRP A 28 -10.12 10.00 13.32
CA TRP A 28 -10.76 8.67 13.37
C TRP A 28 -9.75 7.53 13.28
N GLN A 29 -8.53 7.81 12.83
CA GLN A 29 -7.55 6.80 12.44
C GLN A 29 -7.24 5.81 13.58
N GLN A 30 -7.13 6.27 14.83
CA GLN A 30 -6.86 5.38 15.97
C GLN A 30 -7.97 4.33 16.18
N GLY A 31 -9.23 4.73 15.99
CA GLY A 31 -10.37 3.81 16.10
C GLY A 31 -10.40 2.80 14.95
N ILE A 32 -10.08 3.26 13.74
CA ILE A 32 -9.95 2.43 12.54
C ILE A 32 -8.82 1.41 12.71
N ASP A 33 -7.65 1.86 13.16
CA ASP A 33 -6.48 1.01 13.40
C ASP A 33 -6.80 -0.11 14.39
N ARG A 34 -7.41 0.22 15.54
CA ARG A 34 -7.82 -0.77 16.53
C ARG A 34 -8.82 -1.78 15.95
N MET A 35 -9.82 -1.30 15.22
CA MET A 35 -10.82 -2.17 14.60
C MET A 35 -10.20 -3.10 13.55
N ALA A 36 -9.28 -2.58 12.71
CA ALA A 36 -8.58 -3.39 11.72
C ALA A 36 -7.70 -4.46 12.38
N LEU A 37 -7.00 -4.13 13.46
CA LEU A 37 -6.21 -5.09 14.23
C LEU A 37 -7.08 -6.20 14.82
N GLU A 38 -8.22 -5.87 15.44
CA GLU A 38 -9.15 -6.88 15.95
C GLU A 38 -9.66 -7.83 14.85
N LEU A 39 -9.91 -7.30 13.65
CA LEU A 39 -10.27 -8.15 12.50
C LEU A 39 -9.09 -9.02 12.05
N MET A 40 -7.86 -8.49 12.00
CA MET A 40 -6.67 -9.29 11.66
C MET A 40 -6.43 -10.39 12.68
N ARG A 41 -6.62 -10.12 13.98
CA ARG A 41 -6.53 -11.11 15.07
C ARG A 41 -7.52 -12.26 14.89
N LYS A 42 -8.67 -12.04 14.26
CA LYS A 42 -9.66 -13.08 14.00
C LYS A 42 -9.42 -13.80 12.67
N PHE A 43 -9.08 -13.05 11.62
CA PHE A 43 -9.18 -13.54 10.24
C PHE A 43 -7.83 -13.75 9.53
N ASN A 44 -6.72 -13.17 10.01
CA ASN A 44 -5.38 -13.33 9.43
C ASN A 44 -4.54 -14.37 10.19
N ARG A 45 -5.13 -15.53 10.51
CA ARG A 45 -4.49 -16.58 11.32
C ARG A 45 -3.87 -17.69 10.50
N ASP A 46 -4.40 -17.93 9.31
CA ASP A 46 -4.13 -19.14 8.55
C ASP A 46 -3.19 -18.82 7.36
N ASP A 47 -2.25 -19.73 7.10
CA ASP A 47 -1.41 -19.78 5.89
C ASP A 47 -0.49 -18.58 5.61
N GLY A 48 -0.29 -17.68 6.58
CA GLY A 48 0.55 -16.50 6.39
C GLY A 48 -0.01 -15.50 5.37
N LYS A 49 -1.30 -15.60 5.04
CA LYS A 49 -2.00 -14.74 4.07
C LYS A 49 -2.98 -13.81 4.78
N ALA A 50 -2.85 -12.53 4.51
CA ALA A 50 -3.73 -11.49 5.00
C ALA A 50 -5.04 -11.51 4.22
N VAL A 51 -6.14 -11.67 4.95
CA VAL A 51 -7.50 -11.40 4.48
C VAL A 51 -7.80 -9.92 4.70
N ILE A 52 -7.39 -9.36 5.84
CA ILE A 52 -7.60 -7.97 6.23
C ILE A 52 -6.31 -7.19 6.08
N TYR A 53 -6.38 -6.02 5.44
CA TYR A 53 -5.31 -5.03 5.36
C TYR A 53 -5.74 -3.73 6.04
N ASN A 54 -4.83 -3.11 6.78
CA ASN A 54 -5.02 -1.75 7.29
C ASN A 54 -4.23 -0.77 6.42
N THR A 55 -4.77 0.43 6.22
CA THR A 55 -4.12 1.48 5.43
C THR A 55 -3.32 2.41 6.33
N TYR A 56 -2.04 2.58 6.03
CA TYR A 56 -1.11 3.45 6.75
C TYR A 56 -0.70 4.63 5.88
N GLN A 57 -0.81 5.85 6.43
CA GLN A 57 -0.63 7.08 5.69
C GLN A 57 0.75 7.70 5.96
N CYS A 58 1.71 7.54 5.05
CA CYS A 58 3.10 7.90 5.25
C CYS A 58 3.40 9.42 5.20
N TYR A 59 2.42 10.28 4.91
CA TYR A 59 2.53 11.73 5.14
C TYR A 59 2.51 12.10 6.62
N LEU A 60 2.07 11.21 7.53
CA LEU A 60 2.10 11.46 8.97
C LEU A 60 3.44 11.05 9.56
N LYS A 61 4.03 11.94 10.36
CA LYS A 61 5.32 11.72 11.06
C LYS A 61 5.29 10.49 11.96
N GLY A 62 4.12 10.14 12.53
CA GLY A 62 3.95 9.03 13.45
C GLY A 62 3.77 7.65 12.81
N THR A 63 3.58 7.55 11.49
CA THR A 63 3.18 6.29 10.84
C THR A 63 4.16 5.14 11.04
N ALA A 64 5.47 5.41 11.02
CA ALA A 64 6.47 4.38 11.26
C ALA A 64 6.35 3.77 12.67
N ALA A 65 6.10 4.60 13.69
CA ALA A 65 5.90 4.14 15.06
C ALA A 65 4.61 3.33 15.22
N VAL A 66 3.54 3.71 14.52
CA VAL A 66 2.28 2.94 14.50
C VAL A 66 2.50 1.55 13.88
N ILE A 67 3.23 1.48 12.75
CA ILE A 67 3.57 0.20 12.12
C ILE A 67 4.43 -0.66 13.04
N GLU A 68 5.42 -0.08 13.72
CA GLU A 68 6.24 -0.80 14.70
C GLU A 68 5.40 -1.37 15.86
N HIS A 69 4.43 -0.59 16.35
CA HIS A 69 3.48 -1.07 17.36
C HIS A 69 2.63 -2.25 16.85
N HIS A 70 2.11 -2.15 15.63
CA HIS A 70 1.28 -3.21 15.06
C HIS A 70 2.09 -4.46 14.69
N LEU A 71 3.38 -4.32 14.34
CA LEU A 71 4.31 -5.45 14.23
C LEU A 71 4.48 -6.14 15.59
N ALA A 72 4.58 -5.38 16.69
CA ALA A 72 4.66 -5.95 18.03
C ALA A 72 3.40 -6.74 18.41
N GLU A 73 2.21 -6.25 18.02
CA GLU A 73 0.95 -6.97 18.22
C GLU A 73 0.83 -8.22 17.36
N ALA A 74 1.26 -8.14 16.09
CA ALA A 74 1.29 -9.28 15.17
C ALA A 74 2.24 -10.38 15.65
N GLU A 75 3.41 -10.01 16.15
CA GLU A 75 4.36 -10.95 16.78
C GLU A 75 3.77 -11.56 18.05
N LYS A 76 3.30 -10.72 18.98
CA LYS A 76 2.77 -11.16 20.27
C LYS A 76 1.63 -12.15 20.11
N ASP A 77 0.69 -11.82 19.25
CA ASP A 77 -0.56 -12.54 19.18
C ASP A 77 -0.59 -13.53 18.02
N GLY A 78 0.38 -13.54 17.10
CA GLY A 78 0.54 -14.56 16.07
C GLY A 78 -0.46 -14.47 14.92
N PHE A 79 -0.62 -13.28 14.33
CA PHE A 79 -1.42 -13.07 13.11
C PHE A 79 -0.59 -12.41 12.01
N THR A 80 -0.99 -12.58 10.74
CA THR A 80 -0.36 -11.89 9.62
C THR A 80 -0.81 -10.43 9.55
N LEU A 81 0.13 -9.50 9.63
CA LEU A 81 -0.16 -8.07 9.51
C LEU A 81 -0.32 -7.67 8.04
N GLY A 82 -1.53 -7.29 7.65
CA GLY A 82 -1.81 -6.73 6.32
C GLY A 82 -1.55 -5.23 6.29
N ILE A 83 -0.54 -4.80 5.54
CA ILE A 83 -0.13 -3.39 5.42
C ILE A 83 -0.46 -2.88 4.03
N LYS A 84 -1.39 -1.93 3.90
CA LYS A 84 -1.52 -1.06 2.72
C LYS A 84 -0.81 0.26 2.99
N LEU A 85 0.23 0.56 2.22
CA LEU A 85 0.92 1.85 2.31
C LEU A 85 0.35 2.82 1.29
N VAL A 86 0.01 4.01 1.76
CA VAL A 86 -0.33 5.18 0.94
C VAL A 86 0.48 6.39 1.41
N ARG A 87 0.55 7.45 0.59
CA ARG A 87 1.02 8.74 1.11
C ARG A 87 -0.01 9.36 2.05
N GLY A 88 -1.25 9.48 1.61
CA GLY A 88 -2.36 10.07 2.37
C GLY A 88 -3.27 10.88 1.46
N ALA A 89 -4.51 11.13 1.89
CA ALA A 89 -5.51 11.86 1.10
C ALA A 89 -6.17 13.04 1.84
N TYR A 90 -5.78 13.30 3.09
CA TYR A 90 -6.43 14.25 4.00
C TYR A 90 -5.55 15.44 4.39
N MET A 91 -4.46 15.70 3.63
CA MET A 91 -3.45 16.73 3.93
C MET A 91 -4.02 18.16 4.10
N PHE A 92 -5.14 18.46 3.48
CA PHE A 92 -5.79 19.79 3.58
C PHE A 92 -6.73 19.93 4.79
N SER A 93 -7.18 18.83 5.38
CA SER A 93 -8.15 18.83 6.50
C SER A 93 -7.54 18.44 7.84
N ASP A 94 -6.40 17.78 7.80
CA ASP A 94 -5.72 17.23 8.98
C ASP A 94 -4.77 18.24 9.63
N ASP A 95 -4.37 17.95 10.88
CA ASP A 95 -3.42 18.78 11.61
C ASP A 95 -2.05 18.75 10.92
N ARG A 96 -1.66 19.92 10.39
CA ARG A 96 -0.42 20.11 9.65
C ARG A 96 0.82 19.79 10.48
N SER A 97 0.77 19.98 11.81
CA SER A 97 1.92 19.75 12.71
C SER A 97 2.36 18.28 12.73
N LEU A 98 1.40 17.36 12.52
CA LEU A 98 1.60 15.92 12.49
C LEU A 98 2.04 15.40 11.11
N ILE A 99 1.99 16.25 10.09
CA ILE A 99 2.35 15.91 8.70
C ILE A 99 3.81 16.31 8.45
N HIS A 100 4.54 15.51 7.67
CA HIS A 100 5.90 15.82 7.22
C HIS A 100 6.01 17.22 6.60
N ASP A 101 7.15 17.88 6.78
CA ASP A 101 7.29 19.29 6.41
C ASP A 101 7.38 19.46 4.89
N THR A 102 7.98 18.48 4.20
CA THR A 102 8.07 18.46 2.74
C THR A 102 7.47 17.21 2.11
N LYS A 103 7.19 17.29 0.81
CA LYS A 103 6.83 16.13 -0.01
C LYS A 103 7.96 15.08 -0.03
N GLU A 104 9.21 15.53 -0.07
CA GLU A 104 10.37 14.64 -0.08
C GLU A 104 10.45 13.82 1.22
N ASP A 105 10.19 14.43 2.36
CA ASP A 105 10.12 13.72 3.65
C ASP A 105 9.02 12.65 3.65
N THR A 106 7.85 12.95 3.07
CA THR A 106 6.77 11.97 2.89
C THR A 106 7.19 10.83 1.96
N ASP A 107 7.88 11.15 0.86
CA ASP A 107 8.39 10.15 -0.09
C ASP A 107 9.44 9.25 0.58
N ASN A 108 10.34 9.82 1.39
CA ASN A 108 11.35 9.12 2.15
C ASN A 108 10.75 8.23 3.24
N ALA A 109 9.74 8.72 3.97
CA ALA A 109 9.01 7.92 4.96
C ALA A 109 8.30 6.73 4.28
N TYR A 110 7.57 6.99 3.18
CA TYR A 110 6.90 5.94 2.40
C TYR A 110 7.88 4.88 1.89
N ASN A 111 8.97 5.30 1.25
CA ASN A 111 9.97 4.40 0.68
C ASN A 111 10.71 3.61 1.76
N SER A 112 11.05 4.24 2.89
CA SER A 112 11.70 3.58 4.03
C SER A 112 10.85 2.45 4.59
N VAL A 113 9.55 2.69 4.81
CA VAL A 113 8.63 1.66 5.31
C VAL A 113 8.44 0.54 4.28
N ALA A 114 8.20 0.88 3.01
CA ALA A 114 8.00 -0.11 1.95
C ALA A 114 9.23 -1.02 1.78
N GLN A 115 10.42 -0.43 1.68
CA GLN A 115 11.65 -1.20 1.53
C GLN A 115 12.02 -1.93 2.83
N GLY A 116 11.74 -1.36 4.00
CA GLY A 116 11.92 -2.01 5.29
C GLY A 116 11.09 -3.29 5.40
N ALA A 117 9.81 -3.23 5.03
CA ALA A 117 8.94 -4.41 4.99
C ALA A 117 9.45 -5.48 4.03
N LEU A 118 9.89 -5.10 2.82
CA LEU A 118 10.48 -6.03 1.85
C LEU A 118 11.79 -6.66 2.34
N ARG A 119 12.58 -5.90 3.10
CA ARG A 119 13.80 -6.40 3.76
C ARG A 119 13.51 -7.24 5.01
N GLN A 120 12.26 -7.29 5.46
CA GLN A 120 11.86 -7.79 6.77
C GLN A 120 12.65 -7.12 7.90
N GLN A 121 12.85 -5.80 7.80
CA GLN A 121 13.56 -5.02 8.80
C GLN A 121 12.90 -3.65 8.99
N ILE A 122 12.22 -3.46 10.13
CA ILE A 122 11.59 -2.19 10.54
C ILE A 122 11.84 -1.99 12.03
N GLY A 123 12.53 -0.91 12.40
CA GLY A 123 12.90 -0.64 13.79
C GLY A 123 13.65 -1.84 14.39
N PRO A 124 13.22 -2.39 15.54
CA PRO A 124 13.84 -3.56 16.17
C PRO A 124 13.49 -4.89 15.49
N PHE A 125 12.44 -4.94 14.66
CA PHE A 125 11.98 -6.17 14.01
C PHE A 125 12.88 -6.54 12.84
N GLY A 126 13.42 -7.76 12.84
CA GLY A 126 14.37 -8.27 11.87
C GLY A 126 15.74 -7.59 11.88
N ALA A 127 16.00 -6.76 12.88
CA ALA A 127 17.33 -6.18 13.12
C ALA A 127 18.27 -7.22 13.76
N SER A 128 19.56 -6.89 13.80
CA SER A 128 20.56 -7.62 14.58
C SER A 128 20.92 -6.82 15.83
N GLY A 129 21.03 -7.47 16.99
CA GLY A 129 21.48 -6.82 18.23
C GLY A 129 20.67 -7.22 19.48
N PRO A 130 20.98 -6.62 20.64
CA PRO A 130 20.41 -7.01 21.93
C PRO A 130 18.90 -6.73 22.08
N HIS A 131 18.34 -5.86 21.24
CA HIS A 131 16.91 -5.54 21.21
C HIS A 131 16.22 -6.05 19.93
N ALA A 132 16.88 -6.95 19.20
CA ALA A 132 16.32 -7.54 18.00
C ALA A 132 15.07 -8.37 18.32
N ARG A 133 14.02 -8.17 17.52
CA ARG A 133 12.79 -8.97 17.55
C ARG A 133 12.65 -9.73 16.24
N PRO A 134 12.09 -10.95 16.22
CA PRO A 134 11.78 -11.63 14.97
C PRO A 134 10.80 -10.80 14.14
N PHE A 135 10.98 -10.75 12.82
CA PHE A 135 10.04 -10.06 11.95
C PHE A 135 8.77 -10.92 11.80
N PRO A 136 7.58 -10.43 12.19
CA PRO A 136 6.35 -11.24 12.13
C PRO A 136 5.89 -11.44 10.68
N SER A 137 4.89 -12.31 10.49
CA SER A 137 4.25 -12.50 9.18
C SER A 137 3.59 -11.20 8.73
N VAL A 138 3.95 -10.73 7.53
CA VAL A 138 3.44 -9.48 6.94
C VAL A 138 3.07 -9.73 5.48
N ASN A 139 1.97 -9.13 5.02
CA ASN A 139 1.72 -8.92 3.60
C ASN A 139 1.64 -7.44 3.28
N LEU A 140 2.26 -7.05 2.18
CA LEU A 140 2.43 -5.65 1.79
C LEU A 140 1.58 -5.32 0.55
N PHE A 141 0.89 -4.19 0.60
CA PHE A 141 0.19 -3.60 -0.53
C PHE A 141 0.69 -2.18 -0.76
N ILE A 142 1.42 -1.97 -1.86
CA ILE A 142 2.06 -0.70 -2.20
C ILE A 142 1.11 0.11 -3.09
N ALA A 143 0.40 1.08 -2.52
CA ALA A 143 -0.53 1.94 -3.23
C ALA A 143 0.09 3.30 -3.55
N SER A 144 0.54 3.48 -4.80
CA SER A 144 1.22 4.70 -5.23
C SER A 144 1.16 4.89 -6.74
N HIS A 145 1.05 6.15 -7.15
CA HIS A 145 1.25 6.60 -8.54
C HIS A 145 2.66 7.14 -8.82
N ASN A 146 3.51 7.23 -7.80
CA ASN A 146 4.91 7.58 -8.01
C ASN A 146 5.64 6.36 -8.61
N ARG A 147 5.99 6.48 -9.89
CA ARG A 147 6.71 5.47 -10.66
C ARG A 147 7.99 5.01 -9.96
N ASP A 148 8.79 5.94 -9.46
CA ASP A 148 10.10 5.63 -8.88
C ASP A 148 9.95 4.85 -7.57
N SER A 149 9.04 5.24 -6.69
CA SER A 149 8.70 4.48 -5.47
C SER A 149 8.26 3.05 -5.79
N VAL A 150 7.38 2.90 -6.79
CA VAL A 150 6.78 1.61 -7.14
C VAL A 150 7.80 0.68 -7.80
N LEU A 151 8.53 1.16 -8.81
CA LEU A 151 9.51 0.36 -9.52
C LEU A 151 10.74 0.04 -8.67
N SER A 152 11.18 0.96 -7.80
CA SER A 152 12.28 0.68 -6.87
C SER A 152 11.92 -0.40 -5.85
N ALA A 153 10.69 -0.39 -5.31
CA ALA A 153 10.20 -1.44 -4.43
C ALA A 153 10.12 -2.80 -5.16
N ASN A 154 9.60 -2.83 -6.39
CA ASN A 154 9.56 -4.06 -7.19
C ASN A 154 10.95 -4.60 -7.52
N LYS A 155 11.87 -3.72 -7.91
CA LYS A 155 13.26 -4.08 -8.16
C LYS A 155 13.90 -4.70 -6.91
N LEU A 156 13.71 -4.09 -5.74
CA LEU A 156 14.23 -4.63 -4.48
C LEU A 156 13.61 -6.00 -4.17
N HIS A 157 12.30 -6.14 -4.29
CA HIS A 157 11.60 -7.41 -4.05
C HIS A 157 12.18 -8.54 -4.92
N ARG A 158 12.33 -8.28 -6.22
CA ARG A 158 12.93 -9.21 -7.18
C ARG A 158 14.36 -9.58 -6.84
N GLN A 159 15.21 -8.59 -6.57
CA GLN A 159 16.61 -8.82 -6.20
C GLN A 159 16.74 -9.73 -4.97
N ARG A 160 15.81 -9.61 -4.01
CA ARG A 160 15.78 -10.50 -2.84
C ARG A 160 15.38 -11.91 -3.21
N LEU A 161 14.35 -12.09 -4.04
CA LEU A 161 13.92 -13.40 -4.53
C LEU A 161 15.04 -14.10 -5.32
N GLU A 162 15.66 -13.39 -6.27
CA GLU A 162 16.77 -13.88 -7.10
C GLU A 162 17.99 -14.26 -6.23
N ALA A 163 18.24 -13.53 -5.13
CA ALA A 163 19.30 -13.83 -4.17
C ALA A 163 18.93 -14.86 -3.09
N GLY A 164 17.71 -15.41 -3.10
CA GLY A 164 17.23 -16.33 -2.06
C GLY A 164 17.10 -15.70 -0.66
N LEU A 165 17.01 -14.37 -0.59
CA LEU A 165 16.86 -13.63 0.66
C LEU A 165 15.38 -13.54 1.08
N PRO A 166 15.07 -13.55 2.39
CA PRO A 166 13.68 -13.52 2.86
C PRO A 166 12.99 -12.21 2.47
N THR A 167 11.73 -12.26 2.06
CA THR A 167 10.91 -11.08 1.73
C THR A 167 9.45 -11.35 2.11
N VAL A 168 8.63 -10.31 2.11
CA VAL A 168 7.17 -10.43 2.29
C VAL A 168 6.46 -10.55 0.95
N PRO A 169 5.29 -11.22 0.87
CA PRO A 169 4.42 -11.12 -0.30
C PRO A 169 3.96 -9.67 -0.51
N VAL A 170 4.00 -9.22 -1.76
CA VAL A 170 3.70 -7.84 -2.13
C VAL A 170 2.79 -7.77 -3.34
N ALA A 171 1.79 -6.89 -3.26
CA ALA A 171 0.95 -6.48 -4.38
C ALA A 171 1.00 -4.95 -4.55
N TYR A 172 0.69 -4.47 -5.75
CA TYR A 172 0.77 -3.06 -6.12
C TYR A 172 -0.60 -2.53 -6.48
N GLY A 173 -0.91 -1.30 -6.04
CA GLY A 173 -2.20 -0.67 -6.23
C GLY A 173 -2.12 0.70 -6.90
N GLN A 174 -2.98 0.94 -7.89
CA GLN A 174 -3.22 2.28 -8.43
C GLN A 174 -4.73 2.55 -8.49
N LEU A 175 -5.12 3.81 -8.35
CA LEU A 175 -6.49 4.23 -8.64
C LEU A 175 -6.82 4.01 -10.13
N HIS A 176 -8.03 3.54 -10.41
CA HIS A 176 -8.51 3.36 -11.77
C HIS A 176 -8.59 4.72 -12.50
N GLY A 177 -8.09 4.76 -13.74
CA GLY A 177 -8.02 5.98 -14.54
C GLY A 177 -6.88 6.92 -14.18
N MET A 178 -5.91 6.48 -13.36
CA MET A 178 -4.74 7.27 -12.99
C MET A 178 -3.46 6.44 -13.08
N SER A 179 -2.44 7.00 -13.74
CA SER A 179 -1.08 6.44 -13.82
C SER A 179 -1.04 4.99 -14.29
N ASP A 180 -1.80 4.67 -15.34
CA ASP A 180 -1.82 3.34 -15.96
C ASP A 180 -0.45 2.94 -16.52
N GLU A 181 0.39 3.89 -16.91
CA GLU A 181 1.76 3.64 -17.33
C GLU A 181 2.60 3.00 -16.22
N VAL A 182 2.32 3.30 -14.95
CA VAL A 182 3.00 2.66 -13.80
C VAL A 182 2.57 1.21 -13.70
N SER A 183 1.27 0.94 -13.79
CA SER A 183 0.71 -0.41 -13.79
C SER A 183 1.27 -1.25 -14.93
N PHE A 184 1.28 -0.72 -16.17
CA PHE A 184 1.82 -1.41 -17.33
C PHE A 184 3.33 -1.63 -17.23
N SER A 185 4.06 -0.69 -16.63
CA SER A 185 5.49 -0.86 -16.41
C SER A 185 5.77 -2.00 -15.43
N LEU A 186 5.02 -2.10 -14.33
CA LEU A 186 5.11 -3.23 -13.42
C LEU A 186 4.80 -4.56 -14.13
N LEU A 187 3.74 -4.62 -14.94
CA LEU A 187 3.37 -5.84 -15.66
C LEU A 187 4.43 -6.28 -16.69
N ALA A 188 5.27 -5.36 -17.16
CA ALA A 188 6.40 -5.67 -18.03
C ALA A 188 7.61 -6.25 -17.26
N GLU A 189 7.71 -6.04 -15.94
CA GLU A 189 8.81 -6.50 -15.07
C GLU A 189 8.63 -7.97 -14.66
N LYS A 190 8.54 -8.89 -15.64
CA LYS A 190 8.35 -10.33 -15.39
C LYS A 190 9.57 -10.97 -14.70
N GLY A 191 9.32 -11.78 -13.68
CA GLY A 191 10.35 -12.59 -13.01
C GLY A 191 10.92 -13.69 -13.90
N GLU A 192 11.91 -14.43 -13.41
CA GLU A 192 12.49 -15.58 -14.12
C GLU A 192 11.46 -16.68 -14.42
N ASP A 193 10.43 -16.80 -13.57
CA ASP A 193 9.28 -17.68 -13.76
C ASP A 193 8.26 -17.15 -14.80
N GLY A 194 8.55 -16.02 -15.43
CA GLY A 194 7.69 -15.36 -16.41
C GLY A 194 6.45 -14.69 -15.82
N LYS A 195 6.28 -14.71 -14.48
CA LYS A 195 5.12 -14.10 -13.83
C LYS A 195 5.37 -12.61 -13.60
N ALA A 196 4.34 -11.82 -13.86
CA ALA A 196 4.34 -10.40 -13.54
C ALA A 196 4.01 -10.20 -12.04
N PRO A 197 4.45 -9.07 -11.45
CA PRO A 197 3.99 -8.65 -10.13
C PRO A 197 2.45 -8.55 -10.08
N GLU A 198 1.88 -8.78 -8.90
CA GLU A 198 0.44 -8.60 -8.69
C GLU A 198 0.09 -7.11 -8.72
N VAL A 199 -0.73 -6.70 -9.68
CA VAL A 199 -1.16 -5.30 -9.87
C VAL A 199 -2.68 -5.21 -9.82
N LEU A 200 -3.18 -4.39 -8.91
CA LEU A 200 -4.60 -4.18 -8.64
C LEU A 200 -4.99 -2.73 -8.94
N LYS A 201 -6.22 -2.56 -9.46
CA LYS A 201 -6.83 -1.24 -9.67
C LYS A 201 -7.93 -1.01 -8.64
N CYS A 202 -7.83 0.10 -7.92
CA CYS A 202 -8.87 0.54 -7.01
C CYS A 202 -9.92 1.31 -7.81
N THR A 203 -11.11 0.72 -7.91
CA THR A 203 -12.25 1.28 -8.65
C THR A 203 -13.35 1.61 -7.68
N THR A 204 -13.96 2.78 -7.84
CA THR A 204 -15.17 3.17 -7.12
C THR A 204 -16.41 2.82 -7.92
N TRP A 205 -17.45 2.36 -7.25
CA TRP A 205 -18.73 2.02 -7.85
C TRP A 205 -19.87 2.58 -7.01
N GLY A 206 -20.84 3.20 -7.67
CA GLY A 206 -21.99 3.87 -7.05
C GLY A 206 -22.52 5.00 -7.92
N SER A 207 -23.59 5.63 -7.46
CA SER A 207 -24.11 6.87 -8.05
C SER A 207 -23.14 8.04 -7.85
N MET A 208 -23.35 9.12 -8.60
CA MET A 208 -22.55 10.34 -8.49
C MET A 208 -22.59 10.94 -7.08
N GLY A 209 -23.75 10.89 -6.41
CA GLY A 209 -23.94 11.39 -5.05
C GLY A 209 -23.13 10.57 -4.03
N GLU A 210 -23.17 9.24 -4.13
CA GLU A 210 -22.40 8.34 -3.27
C GLU A 210 -20.89 8.50 -3.48
N CYS A 211 -20.47 8.78 -4.71
CA CYS A 211 -19.06 8.95 -5.06
C CYS A 211 -18.54 10.38 -4.90
N PHE A 212 -19.38 11.34 -4.47
CA PHE A 212 -19.03 12.76 -4.50
C PHE A 212 -17.77 13.08 -3.67
N GLY A 213 -17.67 12.53 -2.46
CA GLY A 213 -16.50 12.72 -1.59
C GLY A 213 -15.20 12.16 -2.21
N TYR A 214 -15.28 11.03 -2.91
CA TYR A 214 -14.16 10.47 -3.66
C TYR A 214 -13.76 11.39 -4.82
N LEU A 215 -14.73 11.85 -5.62
CA LEU A 215 -14.51 12.74 -6.76
C LEU A 215 -13.83 14.05 -6.34
N LEU A 216 -14.25 14.65 -5.22
CA LEU A 216 -13.62 15.86 -4.69
C LEU A 216 -12.15 15.62 -4.32
N ARG A 217 -11.84 14.53 -3.61
CA ARG A 217 -10.45 14.19 -3.28
C ARG A 217 -9.60 13.94 -4.53
N ARG A 218 -10.17 13.32 -5.56
CA ARG A 218 -9.49 13.12 -6.86
C ARG A 218 -9.25 14.44 -7.59
N ALA A 219 -10.20 15.38 -7.56
CA ALA A 219 -10.01 16.69 -8.17
C ALA A 219 -8.84 17.46 -7.51
N VAL A 220 -8.74 17.38 -6.18
CA VAL A 220 -7.63 18.00 -5.42
C VAL A 220 -6.29 17.33 -5.74
N GLU A 221 -6.23 15.99 -5.72
CA GLU A 221 -5.01 15.25 -6.07
C GLU A 221 -4.58 15.49 -7.52
N ASN A 222 -5.55 15.55 -8.43
CA ASN A 222 -5.29 15.78 -9.84
C ASN A 222 -4.85 17.20 -10.14
N LYS A 223 -5.23 18.20 -9.33
CA LYS A 223 -4.70 19.56 -9.46
C LYS A 223 -3.16 19.56 -9.37
N ASP A 224 -2.60 18.77 -8.45
CA ASP A 224 -1.16 18.56 -8.33
C ASP A 224 -0.63 17.59 -9.41
N ALA A 225 -1.48 16.70 -9.94
CA ALA A 225 -1.15 15.80 -11.04
C ALA A 225 -1.23 16.41 -12.45
N VAL A 226 -1.73 17.65 -12.64
CA VAL A 226 -1.69 18.35 -13.94
C VAL A 226 -0.24 18.48 -14.46
N LEU A 227 0.75 18.51 -13.57
CA LEU A 227 2.17 18.41 -13.93
C LEU A 227 2.57 17.02 -14.47
N ARG A 228 1.91 15.94 -14.02
CA ARG A 228 2.11 14.54 -14.43
C ARG A 228 1.43 14.20 -15.76
N THR A 229 0.34 14.88 -16.13
CA THR A 229 -0.35 14.70 -17.43
C THR A 229 0.59 14.86 -18.63
N LYS A 230 1.64 15.69 -18.51
CA LYS A 230 2.69 15.81 -19.55
C LYS A 230 3.47 14.50 -19.75
N ASN A 231 3.75 13.77 -18.66
CA ASN A 231 4.49 12.52 -18.70
C ASN A 231 3.62 11.38 -19.24
N GLU A 232 2.35 11.31 -18.84
CA GLU A 232 1.37 10.36 -19.40
C GLU A 232 1.18 10.59 -20.90
N PHE A 233 1.00 11.85 -21.32
CA PHE A 233 0.91 12.21 -22.74
C PHE A 233 2.18 11.82 -23.51
N ALA A 234 3.37 12.07 -22.95
CA ALA A 234 4.63 11.68 -23.57
C ALA A 234 4.77 10.15 -23.68
N ALA A 235 4.35 9.40 -22.67
CA ALA A 235 4.35 7.93 -22.68
C ALA A 235 3.38 7.36 -23.72
N LEU A 236 2.14 7.87 -23.78
CA LEU A 236 1.15 7.50 -24.78
C LEU A 236 1.64 7.81 -26.19
N LYS A 237 2.21 9.00 -26.41
CA LYS A 237 2.79 9.38 -27.70
C LYS A 237 3.93 8.45 -28.11
N LYS A 238 4.80 8.07 -27.17
CA LYS A 238 5.89 7.10 -27.40
C LYS A 238 5.35 5.72 -27.77
N GLU A 239 4.30 5.26 -27.09
CA GLU A 239 3.68 3.96 -27.36
C GLU A 239 2.93 3.94 -28.70
N VAL A 240 2.20 5.00 -29.04
CA VAL A 240 1.58 5.17 -30.37
C VAL A 240 2.64 5.15 -31.46
N LYS A 241 3.75 5.89 -31.28
CA LYS A 241 4.88 5.86 -32.21
C LYS A 241 5.46 4.45 -32.34
N ARG A 242 5.65 3.74 -31.22
CA ARG A 242 6.13 2.35 -31.26
C ARG A 242 5.21 1.45 -32.09
N ARG A 243 3.88 1.54 -31.92
CA ARG A 243 2.91 0.71 -32.64
C ARG A 243 2.81 1.06 -34.14
N ILE A 244 3.01 2.32 -34.50
CA ILE A 244 2.96 2.76 -35.91
C ILE A 244 4.25 2.41 -36.66
N PHE A 245 5.41 2.54 -36.02
CA PHE A 245 6.72 2.41 -36.69
C PHE A 245 7.44 1.08 -36.45
N ARG A 246 6.91 0.20 -35.59
CA ARG A 246 7.38 -1.18 -35.37
C ARG A 246 6.23 -2.20 -35.41
N GLY A 247 5.10 -1.83 -36.00
CA GLY A 247 4.06 -2.77 -36.43
C GLY A 247 4.43 -3.37 -37.78
#